data_AF-A0A2X1J221-F1
#
_entry.id   AF-A0A2X1J221-F1
#
_cell.length_a   1.000
_cell.length_b   1.000
_cell.length_c   1.000
_cell.angle_alpha   90.00
_cell.angle_beta   90.00
_cell.angle_gamma   90.00
#
_symmetry.space_group_name_H-M   'P 1'
#
loop_
_entity.id
_entity.type
_entity.pdbx_description
1 polymer ?
#
loop_
_entity_poly.entity_id
_entity_poly.type
_entity_poly.pdbx_seq_one_letter_code
_entity_poly.pdbx_strand_id
1 'polypeptide(L)'
;MEHQRKLFQQRGYSEDLLPKTQSQRTWKTFNYFTLWMGSVHNVPNYVMVGGFFILGLSTFSIMLAIILSAFFIAAVMVLNGAAGSKYGVPFAMILRASYRCTWCTVSRIIKGRNCRHHVVWVCNVTPGHWPA
;
A
#
# COMPACT_ATOMS: atom_id res chain seq x y z
N MET A 1 -21.41 11.90 1.48
CA MET A 1 -20.45 11.06 0.74
C MET A 1 -20.54 11.27 -0.78
N GLU A 2 -21.74 11.41 -1.36
CA GLU A 2 -21.90 11.65 -2.81
C GLU A 2 -21.29 12.96 -3.32
N HIS A 3 -21.36 14.05 -2.53
CA HIS A 3 -20.71 15.30 -2.90
C HIS A 3 -19.19 15.14 -3.05
N GLN A 4 -18.54 14.37 -2.17
CA GLN A 4 -17.11 14.06 -2.26
C GLN A 4 -16.79 13.20 -3.48
N ARG A 5 -17.67 12.25 -3.85
CA ARG A 5 -17.51 11.45 -5.08
C ARG A 5 -17.47 12.34 -6.33
N LYS A 6 -18.41 13.28 -6.46
CA LYS A 6 -18.45 14.21 -7.61
C LYS A 6 -17.17 15.04 -7.71
N LEU A 7 -16.65 15.51 -6.57
CA LEU A 7 -15.39 16.27 -6.54
C LEU A 7 -14.19 15.43 -6.99
N PHE A 8 -14.13 14.14 -6.65
CA PHE A 8 -13.04 13.27 -7.10
C PHE A 8 -13.20 12.85 -8.56
N GLN A 9 -14.42 12.67 -9.04
CA GLN A 9 -14.68 12.43 -10.46
C GLN A 9 -14.25 13.63 -11.32
N GLN A 10 -14.52 14.87 -10.87
CA GLN A 10 -14.00 16.09 -11.50
C GLN A 10 -12.47 16.21 -11.50
N ARG A 11 -11.78 15.46 -10.63
CA ARG A 11 -10.31 15.42 -10.56
C ARG A 11 -9.71 14.29 -11.40
N GLY A 12 -10.50 13.59 -12.22
CA GLY A 12 -10.05 12.51 -13.10
C GLY A 12 -9.78 11.17 -12.41
N TYR A 13 -10.40 10.91 -11.24
CA TYR A 13 -10.32 9.59 -10.61
C TYR A 13 -11.33 8.63 -11.26
N SER A 14 -10.86 7.44 -11.68
CA SER A 14 -11.72 6.36 -12.22
C SER A 14 -12.81 5.94 -11.22
N GLU A 15 -13.96 5.49 -11.76
CA GLU A 15 -15.14 4.96 -11.06
C GLU A 15 -14.77 3.96 -9.93
N ASP A 16 -13.76 3.11 -10.17
CA ASP A 16 -13.29 2.07 -9.26
C ASP A 16 -12.45 2.59 -8.07
N LEU A 17 -11.89 3.79 -8.23
CA LEU A 17 -11.03 4.45 -7.23
C LEU A 17 -11.81 5.43 -6.34
N LEU A 18 -13.10 5.63 -6.60
CA LEU A 18 -13.91 6.49 -5.76
C LEU A 18 -14.11 5.87 -4.36
N PRO A 19 -14.27 6.71 -3.32
CA PRO A 19 -14.57 6.23 -1.98
C PRO A 19 -15.78 5.30 -1.99
N LYS A 20 -15.61 4.09 -1.46
CA LYS A 20 -16.69 3.10 -1.40
C LYS A 20 -17.74 3.55 -0.39
N THR A 21 -19.00 3.52 -0.80
CA THR A 21 -20.14 3.77 0.09
C THR A 21 -20.29 2.61 1.09
N GLN A 22 -20.98 2.86 2.21
CA GLN A 22 -21.18 1.83 3.25
C GLN A 22 -21.87 0.57 2.71
N SER A 23 -22.76 0.72 1.72
CA SER A 23 -23.46 -0.39 1.04
C SER A 23 -22.55 -1.24 0.16
N GLN A 24 -21.41 -0.72 -0.31
CA GLN A 24 -20.44 -1.46 -1.13
C GLN A 24 -19.37 -2.19 -0.31
N ARG A 25 -19.41 -2.07 1.03
CA ARG A 25 -18.49 -2.78 1.95
C ARG A 25 -19.03 -4.17 2.30
N THR A 26 -19.11 -5.04 1.30
CA THR A 26 -19.65 -6.41 1.45
C THR A 26 -18.63 -7.43 1.97
N TRP A 27 -17.37 -7.01 2.15
CA TRP A 27 -16.28 -7.91 2.52
C TRP A 27 -16.36 -8.30 4.00
N LYS A 28 -16.69 -9.57 4.24
CA LYS A 28 -16.66 -10.19 5.57
C LYS A 28 -15.22 -10.57 5.96
N THR A 29 -14.97 -10.75 7.25
CA THR A 29 -13.68 -11.15 7.82
C THR A 29 -13.09 -12.40 7.17
N PHE A 30 -13.94 -13.35 6.74
CA PHE A 30 -13.49 -14.55 6.03
C PHE A 30 -12.79 -14.24 4.69
N ASN A 31 -13.29 -13.28 3.93
CA ASN A 31 -12.67 -12.90 2.65
C ASN A 31 -11.27 -12.31 2.87
N TYR A 32 -11.08 -11.56 3.96
CA TYR A 32 -9.76 -11.05 4.34
C TYR A 32 -8.82 -12.18 4.78
N PHE A 33 -9.32 -13.17 5.51
CA PHE A 33 -8.53 -14.33 5.92
C PHE A 33 -8.06 -15.15 4.72
N THR A 34 -8.93 -15.42 3.74
CA THR A 34 -8.55 -16.16 2.54
C THR A 34 -7.49 -15.42 1.72
N LEU A 35 -7.63 -14.10 1.54
CA LEU A 35 -6.60 -13.29 0.86
C LEU A 35 -5.27 -13.30 1.61
N TRP A 36 -5.31 -13.24 2.94
CA TRP A 36 -4.11 -13.25 3.77
C TRP A 36 -3.39 -14.59 3.72
N MET A 37 -4.13 -15.70 3.82
CA MET A 37 -3.55 -17.04 3.67
C MET A 37 -2.90 -17.21 2.28
N GLY A 38 -3.52 -16.67 1.22
CA GLY A 38 -2.94 -16.68 -0.12
C GLY A 38 -1.62 -15.93 -0.25
N SER A 39 -1.45 -14.79 0.44
CA SER A 39 -0.19 -14.02 0.37
C SER A 39 0.92 -14.60 1.24
N VAL A 40 0.58 -15.24 2.37
CA VAL A 40 1.55 -15.87 3.29
C VAL A 40 2.16 -17.15 2.70
N HIS A 41 1.37 -17.92 1.93
CA HIS A 41 1.79 -19.19 1.34
C HIS A 41 2.45 -18.95 -0.02
N ASN A 42 3.69 -18.48 -0.01
CA ASN A 42 4.48 -18.26 -1.21
C ASN A 42 5.83 -18.99 -1.16
N VAL A 43 6.37 -19.31 -2.35
CA VAL A 43 7.63 -20.06 -2.51
C VAL A 43 8.81 -19.39 -1.79
N PRO A 44 9.03 -18.07 -1.89
CA PRO A 44 10.11 -17.39 -1.18
C PRO A 44 10.10 -17.63 0.33
N ASN A 45 8.91 -17.68 0.96
CA ASN A 45 8.79 -17.87 2.40
C ASN A 45 9.28 -19.27 2.82
N TYR A 46 8.93 -20.30 2.05
CA TYR A 46 9.41 -21.67 2.30
C TYR A 46 10.92 -21.81 2.06
N VAL A 47 11.44 -21.17 1.00
CA VAL A 47 12.88 -21.17 0.70
C VAL A 47 13.66 -20.45 1.80
N MET A 48 13.14 -19.32 2.32
CA MET A 48 13.77 -18.60 3.42
C MET A 48 13.87 -19.47 4.68
N VAL A 49 12.79 -20.15 5.06
CA VAL A 49 12.80 -21.07 6.20
C VAL A 49 13.77 -22.23 5.98
N GLY A 50 13.78 -22.83 4.78
CA GLY A 50 14.77 -23.84 4.41
C GLY A 50 16.22 -23.33 4.48
N GLY A 51 16.44 -22.09 4.05
CA GLY A 51 17.73 -21.40 4.17
C GLY A 51 18.20 -21.28 5.61
N PHE A 52 17.31 -20.93 6.55
CA PHE A 52 17.66 -20.88 7.97
C PHE A 52 18.06 -22.26 8.55
N PHE A 53 17.41 -23.33 8.10
CA PHE A 53 17.81 -24.69 8.49
C PHE A 53 19.19 -25.08 7.93
N ILE A 54 19.49 -24.73 6.68
CA ILE A 54 20.81 -24.98 6.07
C ILE A 54 21.91 -24.21 6.79
N LEU A 55 21.62 -22.99 7.26
CA LEU A 55 22.54 -22.18 8.07
C LEU A 55 22.78 -22.76 9.48
N GLY A 56 22.15 -23.87 9.84
CA GLY A 56 22.34 -24.54 11.13
C GLY A 56 21.68 -23.83 12.31
N LEU A 57 20.74 -22.93 12.06
CA LEU A 57 19.98 -22.27 13.12
C LEU A 57 19.08 -23.27 13.84
N SER A 58 19.01 -23.16 15.17
CA SER A 58 18.11 -23.97 15.98
C SER A 58 16.65 -23.75 15.56
N THR A 59 15.92 -24.85 15.36
CA THR A 59 14.49 -24.85 15.05
C THR A 59 13.69 -23.96 16.01
N PHE A 60 14.06 -23.98 17.30
CA PHE A 60 13.38 -23.19 18.32
C PHE A 60 13.55 -21.67 18.09
N SER A 61 14.77 -21.23 17.76
CA SER A 61 15.06 -19.83 17.44
C SER A 61 14.31 -19.38 16.18
N ILE A 62 14.22 -20.25 15.16
CA ILE A 62 13.49 -19.97 13.92
C ILE A 62 11.98 -19.79 14.21
N MET A 63 11.38 -20.71 14.98
CA MET A 63 9.95 -20.60 15.34
C MET A 63 9.65 -19.33 16.13
N LEU A 64 10.49 -18.99 17.11
CA LEU A 64 10.33 -17.77 17.90
C LEU A 64 10.46 -16.51 17.03
N ALA A 65 11.43 -16.47 16.12
CA ALA A 65 11.62 -15.36 15.19
C ALA A 65 10.41 -15.18 14.25
N ILE A 66 9.84 -16.28 13.74
CA ILE A 66 8.65 -16.23 12.88
C ILE A 66 7.44 -15.69 13.65
N ILE A 67 7.22 -16.14 14.89
CA ILE A 67 6.12 -15.66 15.73
C ILE A 67 6.27 -14.17 16.03
N LEU A 68 7.45 -13.74 16.48
CA LEU A 68 7.72 -12.33 16.78
C LEU A 68 7.56 -11.44 15.54
N SER A 69 8.05 -11.91 14.39
CA SER A 69 7.87 -11.22 13.11
C SER A 69 6.39 -11.07 12.76
N ALA A 70 5.59 -12.13 12.90
CA ALA A 70 4.16 -12.09 12.61
C ALA A 70 3.43 -11.05 13.48
N PHE A 71 3.75 -10.98 14.78
CA PHE A 71 3.18 -9.95 15.68
C PHE A 71 3.60 -8.53 15.27
N PHE A 72 4.87 -8.33 14.94
CA PHE A 72 5.37 -7.02 14.52
C PHE A 72 4.72 -6.55 13.22
N ILE A 73 4.63 -7.42 12.21
CA ILE A 73 3.97 -7.12 10.93
C ILE A 73 2.50 -6.83 11.16
N ALA A 74 1.80 -7.61 11.98
CA ALA A 74 0.39 -7.37 12.31
C ALA A 74 0.19 -5.99 12.94
N ALA A 75 1.03 -5.59 13.89
CA ALA A 75 0.97 -4.28 14.52
C ALA A 75 1.18 -3.14 13.50
N VAL A 76 2.21 -3.24 12.65
CA VAL A 76 2.48 -2.27 11.60
C VAL A 76 1.32 -2.20 10.60
N MET A 77 0.73 -3.34 10.23
CA MET A 77 -0.37 -3.40 9.28
C MET A 77 -1.65 -2.78 9.84
N VAL A 78 -1.95 -2.97 11.12
CA VAL A 78 -3.07 -2.30 11.80
C VAL A 78 -2.88 -0.79 11.83
N LEU A 79 -1.66 -0.32 12.15
CA LEU A 79 -1.34 1.11 12.15
C LEU A 79 -1.46 1.74 10.75
N ASN A 80 -0.96 1.07 9.71
CA ASN A 80 -1.08 1.53 8.32
C ASN A 80 -2.53 1.47 7.82
N GLY A 81 -3.29 0.45 8.23
CA GLY A 81 -4.67 0.22 7.82
C GLY A 81 -5.69 1.14 8.48
N ALA A 82 -5.37 1.76 9.63
CA ALA A 82 -6.29 2.61 10.38
C ALA A 82 -6.82 3.79 9.55
N ALA A 83 -5.97 4.44 8.75
CA ALA A 83 -6.36 5.53 7.86
C ALA A 83 -7.27 5.05 6.71
N GLY A 84 -6.93 3.91 6.09
CA GLY A 84 -7.74 3.32 5.02
C GLY A 84 -9.13 2.89 5.50
N SER A 85 -9.22 2.27 6.68
CA SER A 85 -10.48 1.79 7.27
C SER A 85 -11.37 2.94 7.77
N LYS A 86 -10.82 3.99 8.39
CA LYS A 86 -11.61 5.10 8.93
C LYS A 86 -12.21 5.98 7.83
N TYR A 87 -11.43 6.28 6.79
CA TYR A 87 -11.86 7.20 5.72
C TYR A 87 -12.45 6.50 4.50
N GLY A 88 -12.29 5.18 4.35
CA GLY A 88 -12.86 4.43 3.23
C GLY A 88 -12.30 4.80 1.86
N VAL A 89 -11.21 5.55 1.84
CA VAL A 89 -10.46 5.92 0.64
C VAL A 89 -9.49 4.80 0.29
N PRO A 90 -9.40 4.43 -1.00
CA PRO A 90 -8.49 3.37 -1.42
C PRO A 90 -7.04 3.78 -1.16
N PHE A 91 -6.20 2.80 -0.82
CA PHE A 91 -4.78 3.02 -0.53
C PHE A 91 -4.05 3.73 -1.67
N ALA A 92 -4.42 3.45 -2.93
CA ALA A 92 -3.87 4.13 -4.11
C ALA A 92 -4.05 5.66 -4.08
N MET A 93 -5.14 6.14 -3.49
CA MET A 93 -5.42 7.57 -3.39
C MET A 93 -4.59 8.24 -2.29
N ILE A 94 -4.43 7.57 -1.14
CA ILE A 94 -3.56 8.01 -0.04
C ILE A 94 -2.12 8.05 -0.53
N LEU A 95 -1.66 6.99 -1.20
CA LEU A 95 -0.33 6.95 -1.81
C LEU A 95 -0.15 8.12 -2.78
N ARG A 96 -1.06 8.33 -3.74
CA ARG A 96 -0.94 9.42 -4.73
C ARG A 96 -0.84 10.81 -4.07
N ALA A 97 -1.52 11.02 -2.94
CA ALA A 97 -1.40 12.24 -2.15
C ALA A 97 -0.02 12.35 -1.46
N SER A 98 0.46 11.27 -0.84
CA SER A 98 1.78 11.21 -0.20
C SER A 98 2.92 11.40 -1.20
N TYR A 99 2.84 10.77 -2.38
CA TYR A 99 3.84 10.93 -3.43
C TYR A 99 3.89 12.38 -3.94
N ARG A 100 2.75 13.06 -4.08
CA ARG A 100 2.75 14.49 -4.46
C ARG A 100 3.39 15.38 -3.41
N CYS A 101 3.17 15.13 -2.12
CA CYS A 101 3.73 15.98 -1.06
C CYS A 101 5.23 15.71 -0.81
N THR A 102 5.62 14.44 -0.70
CA THR A 102 6.99 14.06 -0.30
C THR A 102 7.98 14.29 -1.44
N TRP A 103 7.67 13.87 -2.66
CA TRP A 103 8.61 14.02 -3.79
C TRP A 103 8.71 15.46 -4.28
N CYS A 104 7.66 16.28 -4.11
CA CYS A 104 7.72 17.70 -4.42
C CYS A 104 8.63 18.45 -3.42
N THR A 105 8.59 18.06 -2.14
CA THR A 105 9.47 18.63 -1.11
C THR A 105 10.92 18.20 -1.28
N VAL A 106 11.17 16.92 -1.53
CA VAL A 106 12.51 16.38 -1.80
C VAL A 106 13.11 17.02 -3.06
N SER A 107 12.31 17.17 -4.14
CA SER A 107 12.75 17.87 -5.35
C SER A 107 13.08 19.35 -5.10
N ARG A 108 12.33 20.03 -4.21
CA ARG A 108 12.55 21.43 -3.86
C ARG A 108 13.81 21.66 -3.03
N ILE A 109 14.21 20.69 -2.22
CA ILE A 109 15.44 20.76 -1.41
C ILE A 109 16.67 20.42 -2.27
N ILE A 110 16.57 19.42 -3.15
CA ILE A 110 17.69 18.96 -3.99
C ILE A 110 18.00 19.96 -5.13
N LYS A 111 16.99 20.64 -5.68
CA LYS A 111 17.17 21.66 -6.71
C LYS A 111 16.76 23.03 -6.18
N GLY A 112 17.71 23.75 -5.58
CA GLY A 112 17.60 25.18 -5.37
C GLY A 112 17.29 25.90 -6.70
N ARG A 113 16.05 26.37 -6.87
CA ARG A 113 15.55 27.13 -8.03
C ARG A 113 15.70 26.46 -9.41
N ASN A 114 15.05 25.32 -9.65
CA ASN A 114 14.31 25.11 -10.92
C ASN A 114 13.44 23.83 -10.87
N CYS A 115 12.20 23.96 -10.37
CA CYS A 115 11.28 22.84 -10.17
C CYS A 115 10.52 22.38 -11.43
N ARG A 116 10.86 22.84 -12.64
CA ARG A 116 10.00 22.60 -13.81
C ARG A 116 10.23 21.28 -14.55
N HIS A 117 11.40 20.65 -14.45
CA HIS A 117 11.73 19.51 -15.32
C HIS A 117 11.84 18.13 -14.65
N HIS A 118 12.08 18.04 -13.34
CA HIS A 118 12.30 16.73 -12.69
C HIS A 118 11.03 16.05 -12.16
N VAL A 119 9.96 16.80 -11.89
CA VAL A 119 8.67 16.21 -11.47
C VAL A 119 8.00 15.47 -12.64
N VAL A 120 8.29 15.87 -13.87
CA VAL A 120 7.82 15.18 -15.08
C VAL A 120 8.38 13.76 -15.16
N TRP A 121 9.63 13.53 -14.75
CA TRP A 121 10.26 12.22 -14.93
C TRP A 121 9.58 11.13 -14.08
N VAL A 122 9.23 11.40 -12.81
CA VAL A 122 8.50 10.44 -11.97
C VAL A 122 7.05 10.24 -12.45
N CYS A 123 6.46 11.24 -13.13
CA CYS A 123 5.16 11.11 -13.78
C CYS A 123 5.20 10.35 -15.12
N ASN A 124 6.36 10.21 -15.76
CA ASN A 124 6.48 9.67 -17.12
C ASN A 124 6.91 8.19 -17.18
N VAL A 125 7.14 7.52 -16.03
CA VAL A 125 7.50 6.07 -15.99
C VAL A 125 6.27 5.14 -15.97
N THR A 126 5.06 5.68 -16.09
CA THR A 126 3.87 4.90 -16.48
C THR A 126 3.50 5.26 -17.93
N PRO A 127 3.93 4.49 -18.94
CA PRO A 127 3.43 4.66 -20.29
C PRO A 127 2.00 4.09 -20.32
N GLY A 128 1.01 4.98 -20.36
CA GLY A 128 -0.39 4.56 -20.50
C GLY A 128 -1.39 5.50 -19.85
N HIS A 129 -1.74 6.56 -20.59
CA HIS A 129 -3.12 7.06 -20.69
C HIS A 129 -3.83 7.45 -19.37
N TRP A 130 -3.63 8.68 -18.91
CA TRP A 130 -4.57 9.35 -18.00
C TRP A 130 -5.30 10.45 -18.77
N PRO A 131 -6.49 10.19 -19.34
CA PRO A 131 -7.35 11.27 -19.80
C PRO A 131 -7.87 12.05 -18.60
N ALA A 132 -8.06 13.36 -18.81
CA ALA A 132 -8.55 14.33 -17.85
C ALA A 132 -9.97 14.02 -17.35
#